data_AF-A0A9Q2XJY3-F1
#
_entry.id   AF-A0A9Q2XJY3-F1
#
_cell.length_a   1.000
_cell.length_b   1.000
_cell.length_c   1.000
_cell.angle_alpha   90.00
_cell.angle_beta   90.00
_cell.angle_gamma   90.00
#
_symmetry.space_group_name_H-M   'P 1'
#
loop_
_entity.id
_entity.type
_entity.pdbx_description
1 polymer ?
#
loop_
_entity_poly.entity_id
_entity_poly.type
_entity_poly.pdbx_seq_one_letter_code
_entity_poly.pdbx_strand_id
1 'polypeptide(L)'
;MLELLITLLIGLTPVACGLLIMAWQVEKTLAESTRVAIEQTLFDVDGILDSLHNASNKVLNLAEFPCQKALPSLRTEVVMRPALRSLVLVRENRAFCSTVSGEYQLLVDPGSFFNQRLRLEPGNDVTPDSAILYYRLQEYPLGVLALTDGSTLQAVMQGIKARTTLVLQFGDAFLWHDGNVIEGDLPDHSEQHMRALSVRYGYAVHGGYPKGFMWKELTSNGLAILPSLLLVGVMTSAAVYWTLFRGRREYQPKRSQG
;
A
#
# COMPACT_ATOMS: atom_id res chain seq x y z
N MET A 1 -31.67 -32.64 -31.74
CA MET A 1 -31.78 -31.40 -30.95
C MET A 1 -31.36 -31.60 -29.51
N LEU A 2 -32.02 -32.48 -28.73
CA LEU A 2 -31.68 -32.72 -27.30
C LEU A 2 -30.24 -33.19 -27.06
N GLU A 3 -29.74 -34.15 -27.85
CA GLU A 3 -28.38 -34.70 -27.72
C GLU A 3 -27.28 -33.66 -28.00
N LEU A 4 -27.57 -32.67 -28.84
CA LEU A 4 -26.66 -31.58 -29.20
C LEU A 4 -26.60 -30.53 -28.08
N LEU A 5 -27.73 -30.33 -27.39
CA LEU A 5 -27.81 -29.49 -26.20
C LEU A 5 -27.02 -30.10 -25.02
N ILE A 6 -27.10 -31.42 -24.85
CA ILE A 6 -26.40 -32.15 -23.77
C ILE A 6 -24.89 -32.14 -23.98
N THR A 7 -24.41 -32.38 -25.21
CA THR A 7 -22.98 -32.30 -25.53
C THR A 7 -22.42 -30.89 -25.34
N LEU A 8 -23.18 -29.86 -25.72
CA LEU A 8 -22.81 -28.46 -25.46
C LEU A 8 -22.69 -28.15 -23.96
N LEU A 9 -23.65 -28.63 -23.16
CA LEU A 9 -23.65 -28.41 -21.70
C LEU A 9 -22.44 -29.07 -21.01
N ILE A 10 -22.10 -30.29 -21.43
CA ILE A 10 -20.98 -31.05 -20.86
C ILE A 10 -19.64 -30.38 -21.21
N GLY A 11 -19.48 -29.88 -22.44
CA GLY A 11 -18.28 -29.15 -22.84
C GLY A 11 -18.14 -27.77 -22.18
N LEU A 12 -19.25 -27.12 -21.83
CA LEU A 12 -19.25 -25.81 -21.15
C LEU A 12 -18.88 -25.92 -19.67
N THR A 13 -19.20 -27.05 -19.02
CA THR A 13 -18.98 -27.26 -17.59
C THR A 13 -17.51 -27.06 -17.15
N PRO A 14 -16.50 -27.70 -17.78
CA PRO A 14 -15.10 -27.48 -17.39
C PRO A 14 -14.62 -26.06 -17.68
N VAL A 15 -15.17 -25.40 -18.71
CA VAL A 15 -14.85 -24.00 -19.02
C VAL A 15 -15.37 -23.07 -17.92
N ALA A 16 -16.63 -23.25 -17.50
CA ALA A 16 -17.22 -22.48 -16.41
C ALA A 16 -16.48 -22.69 -15.08
N CYS A 17 -16.16 -23.94 -14.73
CA CYS A 17 -15.35 -24.24 -13.54
C CYS A 17 -13.96 -23.59 -13.59
N GLY A 18 -13.27 -23.65 -14.73
CA GLY A 18 -11.94 -23.06 -14.86
C GLY A 18 -11.94 -21.54 -14.74
N LEU A 19 -12.94 -20.86 -15.33
CA LEU A 19 -13.13 -19.41 -15.17
C LEU A 19 -13.40 -19.03 -13.70
N LEU A 20 -14.21 -19.84 -13.00
CA LEU A 20 -14.53 -19.59 -11.59
C LEU A 20 -13.32 -19.78 -10.67
N ILE A 21 -12.53 -20.83 -10.89
CA ILE A 21 -11.26 -21.05 -10.16
C ILE A 21 -10.29 -19.90 -10.41
N MET A 22 -10.18 -19.45 -11.66
CA MET A 22 -9.30 -18.33 -12.02
C MET A 22 -9.70 -17.04 -11.30
N ALA A 23 -11.00 -16.70 -11.31
CA ALA A 23 -11.50 -15.54 -10.59
C ALA A 23 -11.14 -15.60 -9.09
N TRP A 24 -11.32 -16.76 -8.49
CA TRP A 24 -10.96 -16.99 -7.09
C TRP A 24 -9.44 -16.88 -6.83
N GLN A 25 -8.61 -17.41 -7.73
CA GLN A 25 -7.15 -17.32 -7.62
C GLN A 25 -6.65 -15.88 -7.74
N VAL A 26 -7.20 -15.10 -8.68
CA VAL A 26 -6.87 -13.69 -8.86
C VAL A 26 -7.23 -12.92 -7.60
N GLU A 27 -8.46 -13.08 -7.11
CA GLU A 27 -8.91 -12.40 -5.88
C GLU A 27 -8.00 -12.71 -4.68
N LYS A 28 -7.67 -13.98 -4.46
CA LYS A 28 -6.76 -14.40 -3.38
C LYS A 28 -5.35 -13.82 -3.54
N THR A 29 -4.84 -13.77 -4.76
CA THR A 29 -3.51 -13.22 -5.04
C THR A 29 -3.47 -11.71 -4.80
N LEU A 30 -4.52 -10.97 -5.19
CA LEU A 30 -4.62 -9.53 -4.92
C LEU A 30 -4.66 -9.27 -3.41
N ALA A 31 -5.50 -9.99 -2.67
CA ALA A 31 -5.62 -9.82 -1.22
C ALA A 31 -4.28 -10.08 -0.50
N GLU A 32 -3.57 -11.15 -0.87
CA GLU A 32 -2.27 -11.47 -0.28
C GLU A 32 -1.19 -10.45 -0.65
N SER A 33 -1.20 -9.97 -1.90
CA SER A 33 -0.29 -8.92 -2.37
C SER A 33 -0.50 -7.60 -1.60
N THR A 34 -1.75 -7.21 -1.38
CA THR A 34 -2.08 -6.04 -0.55
C THR A 34 -1.62 -6.22 0.90
N ARG A 35 -1.83 -7.40 1.49
CA ARG A 35 -1.36 -7.70 2.86
C ARG A 35 0.15 -7.55 2.98
N VAL A 36 0.91 -8.19 2.09
CA VAL A 36 2.38 -8.12 2.09
C VAL A 36 2.87 -6.68 1.85
N ALA A 37 2.23 -5.95 0.95
CA ALA A 37 2.57 -4.55 0.69
C ALA A 37 2.35 -3.66 1.92
N ILE A 38 1.24 -3.84 2.63
CA ILE A 38 0.96 -3.11 3.87
C ILE A 38 1.98 -3.45 4.95
N GLU A 39 2.30 -4.73 5.15
CA GLU A 39 3.29 -5.16 6.14
C GLU A 39 4.69 -4.59 5.85
N GLN A 40 5.11 -4.61 4.60
CA GLN A 40 6.38 -4.03 4.18
C GLN A 40 6.39 -2.50 4.36
N THR A 41 5.31 -1.82 3.98
CA THR A 41 5.17 -0.37 4.17
C THR A 41 5.24 -0.01 5.65
N LEU A 42 4.55 -0.78 6.50
CA LEU A 42 4.61 -0.59 7.94
C LEU A 42 6.05 -0.70 8.41
N PHE A 43 6.76 -1.79 8.09
CA PHE A 43 8.14 -2.00 8.49
C PHE A 43 9.08 -0.87 8.06
N ASP A 44 9.02 -0.44 6.81
CA ASP A 44 9.92 0.58 6.25
C ASP A 44 9.65 1.98 6.81
N VAL A 45 8.37 2.37 6.94
CA VAL A 45 8.00 3.67 7.55
C VAL A 45 8.31 3.70 9.04
N ASP A 46 8.10 2.59 9.75
CA ASP A 46 8.52 2.44 11.14
C ASP A 46 10.04 2.62 11.31
N GLY A 47 10.84 2.09 10.37
CA GLY A 47 12.29 2.28 10.35
C GLY A 47 12.72 3.73 10.13
N ILE A 48 11.98 4.48 9.30
CA ILE A 48 12.18 5.94 9.14
C ILE A 48 11.88 6.64 10.46
N LEU A 49 10.72 6.38 11.07
CA LEU A 49 10.32 6.99 12.33
C LEU A 49 11.27 6.65 13.49
N ASP A 50 11.84 5.45 13.51
CA ASP A 50 12.90 5.07 14.45
C ASP A 50 14.16 5.90 14.27
N SER A 51 14.56 6.16 13.02
CA SER A 51 15.70 7.02 12.74
C SER A 51 15.46 8.44 13.25
N LEU A 52 14.24 8.97 13.08
CA LEU A 52 13.84 10.27 13.63
C LEU A 52 13.88 10.25 15.16
N HIS A 53 13.27 9.24 15.80
CA HIS A 53 13.26 9.08 17.26
C HIS A 53 14.67 9.02 17.85
N ASN A 54 15.54 8.20 17.27
CA ASN A 54 16.92 8.02 17.74
C ASN A 54 17.74 9.30 17.59
N ALA A 55 17.55 10.04 16.50
CA ALA A 55 18.20 11.33 16.31
C ALA A 55 17.71 12.37 17.31
N SER A 56 16.39 12.45 17.52
CA SER A 56 15.77 13.34 18.51
C SER A 56 16.29 13.06 19.92
N ASN A 57 16.32 11.79 20.35
CA ASN A 57 16.85 11.41 21.66
C ASN A 57 18.30 11.86 21.84
N LYS A 58 19.14 11.69 20.81
CA LYS A 58 20.58 12.01 20.87
C LYS A 58 20.85 13.51 21.04
N VAL A 59 20.00 14.37 20.47
CA VAL A 59 20.16 15.83 20.55
C VAL A 59 19.30 16.48 21.62
N LEU A 60 18.46 15.74 22.33
CA LEU A 60 17.51 16.29 23.30
C LEU A 60 18.19 17.15 24.37
N ASN A 61 19.31 16.66 24.93
CA ASN A 61 20.08 17.39 25.95
C ASN A 61 20.69 18.70 25.41
N LEU A 62 20.82 18.86 24.09
CA LEU A 62 21.28 20.11 23.50
C LEU A 62 20.25 21.24 23.63
N ALA A 63 18.99 20.91 23.91
CA ALA A 63 17.93 21.88 24.17
C ALA A 63 18.14 22.69 25.46
N GLU A 64 19.09 22.31 26.33
CA GLU A 64 19.52 23.10 27.49
C GLU A 64 20.42 24.27 27.12
N PHE A 65 21.13 24.19 25.98
CA PHE A 65 22.09 25.20 25.55
C PHE A 65 21.45 26.25 24.63
N PRO A 66 22.03 27.47 24.52
CA PRO A 66 21.63 28.43 23.51
C PRO A 66 21.91 27.91 22.09
N CYS A 67 21.13 28.39 21.11
CA CYS A 67 21.19 27.88 19.72
C CYS A 67 22.61 27.92 19.16
N GLN A 68 23.36 28.99 19.42
CA GLN A 68 24.74 29.17 18.96
C GLN A 68 25.69 28.01 19.38
N LYS A 69 25.47 27.41 20.55
CA LYS A 69 26.28 26.29 21.06
C LYS A 69 25.78 24.94 20.56
N ALA A 70 24.47 24.78 20.41
CA ALA A 70 23.84 23.53 20.00
C ALA A 70 23.87 23.28 18.48
N LEU A 71 23.78 24.35 17.68
CA LEU A 71 23.58 24.30 16.23
C LEU A 71 24.65 23.49 15.46
N PRO A 72 25.97 23.58 15.77
CA PRO A 72 26.97 22.77 15.09
C PRO A 72 26.71 21.27 15.24
N SER A 73 26.43 20.81 16.46
CA SER A 73 26.13 19.41 16.76
C SER A 73 24.83 18.94 16.09
N LEU A 74 23.80 19.79 16.05
CA LEU A 74 22.55 19.49 15.34
C LEU A 74 22.79 19.28 13.85
N ARG A 75 23.59 20.14 13.21
CA ARG A 75 23.90 20.02 11.77
C ARG A 75 24.69 18.75 11.48
N THR A 76 25.62 18.35 12.35
CA THR A 76 26.33 17.08 12.22
C THR A 76 25.34 15.90 12.24
N GLU A 77 24.36 15.88 13.14
CA GLU A 77 23.39 14.77 13.19
C GLU A 77 22.50 14.68 11.95
N VAL A 78 22.08 15.81 11.37
CA VAL A 78 21.28 15.81 10.12
C VAL A 78 22.10 15.28 8.94
N VAL A 79 23.36 15.69 8.80
CA VAL A 79 24.24 15.23 7.70
C VAL A 79 24.46 13.71 7.74
N MET A 80 24.49 13.11 8.93
CA MET A 80 24.76 11.68 9.11
C MET A 80 23.54 10.79 8.81
N ARG A 81 22.35 11.36 8.57
CA ARG A 81 21.09 10.62 8.49
C ARG A 81 20.25 11.10 7.30
N PRO A 82 20.23 10.38 6.17
CA PRO A 82 19.55 10.84 4.95
C PRO A 82 18.03 10.97 5.10
N ALA A 83 17.41 10.24 6.03
CA ALA A 83 15.99 10.37 6.32
C ALA A 83 15.63 11.67 7.07
N LEU A 84 16.61 12.38 7.65
CA LEU A 84 16.39 13.66 8.31
C LEU A 84 16.59 14.81 7.34
N ARG A 85 15.59 15.69 7.27
CA ARG A 85 15.69 16.96 6.56
C ARG A 85 16.08 18.10 7.49
N SER A 86 15.57 18.07 8.73
CA SER A 86 15.83 19.13 9.71
C SER A 86 15.65 18.61 11.15
N LEU A 87 16.39 19.21 12.07
CA LEU A 87 16.20 19.05 13.52
C LEU A 87 15.91 20.42 14.12
N VAL A 88 14.95 20.46 15.04
CA VAL A 88 14.53 21.67 15.74
C VAL A 88 14.51 21.41 17.23
N LEU A 89 15.17 22.25 18.01
CA LEU A 89 15.10 22.22 19.47
C LEU A 89 13.90 23.04 19.96
N VAL A 90 13.20 22.47 20.93
CA VAL A 90 12.03 23.04 21.58
C VAL A 90 12.31 23.18 23.06
N ARG A 91 11.94 24.33 23.64
CA ARG A 91 11.96 24.58 25.08
C ARG A 91 10.65 25.22 25.47
N GLU A 92 9.95 24.66 26.46
CA GLU A 92 8.65 25.15 26.93
C GLU A 92 7.64 25.32 25.78
N ASN A 93 7.56 24.33 24.88
CA ASN A 93 6.73 24.37 23.66
C ASN A 93 7.06 25.52 22.69
N ARG A 94 8.26 26.10 22.77
CA ARG A 94 8.76 27.08 21.79
C ARG A 94 9.93 26.48 21.02
N ALA A 95 9.76 26.30 19.72
CA ALA A 95 10.85 25.99 18.82
C ALA A 95 11.78 27.21 18.77
N PHE A 96 13.05 27.03 19.16
CA PHE A 96 14.00 28.13 19.31
C PHE A 96 15.24 28.04 18.40
N CYS A 97 15.56 26.84 17.90
CA CYS A 97 16.75 26.59 17.11
C CYS A 97 16.48 25.52 16.07
N SER A 98 16.78 25.75 14.80
CA SER A 98 16.68 24.76 13.73
C SER A 98 17.98 24.65 12.94
N THR A 99 18.24 23.49 12.36
CA THR A 99 19.40 23.28 11.47
C THR A 99 19.36 24.15 10.22
N VAL A 100 18.16 24.46 9.73
CA VAL A 100 17.91 25.22 8.51
C VAL A 100 17.98 26.73 8.76
N SER A 101 17.16 27.25 9.67
CA SER A 101 17.01 28.70 9.89
C SER A 101 17.89 29.25 11.01
N GLY A 102 18.54 28.39 11.80
CA GLY A 102 19.30 28.83 12.98
C GLY A 102 18.35 29.22 14.11
N GLU A 103 18.62 30.35 14.76
CA GLU A 103 17.85 30.85 15.89
C GLU A 103 16.56 31.54 15.41
N TYR A 104 15.42 31.15 15.98
CA TYR A 104 14.12 31.72 15.70
C TYR A 104 13.20 31.47 16.89
N GLN A 105 11.95 31.94 16.86
CA GLN A 105 10.97 31.56 17.87
C GLN A 105 9.63 31.27 17.21
N LEU A 106 9.12 30.06 17.45
CA LEU A 106 7.79 29.67 17.00
C LEU A 106 7.10 28.85 18.10
N LEU A 107 5.84 29.16 18.37
CA LEU A 107 5.05 28.37 19.30
C LEU A 107 4.69 27.03 18.66
N VAL A 108 4.93 25.94 19.38
CA VAL A 108 4.58 24.58 18.97
C VAL A 108 3.37 24.16 19.79
N ASP A 109 2.20 24.09 19.16
CA ASP A 109 1.00 23.56 19.81
C ASP A 109 1.03 22.02 19.84
N PRO A 110 1.14 21.37 21.02
CA PRO A 110 1.12 19.91 21.12
C PRO A 110 -0.20 19.30 20.62
N GLY A 111 -1.31 20.03 20.69
CA GLY A 111 -2.63 19.57 20.24
C GLY A 111 -2.73 19.40 18.73
N SER A 112 -1.87 20.07 17.97
CA SER A 112 -1.81 19.96 16.52
C SER A 112 -1.14 18.67 16.00
N PHE A 113 -0.61 17.84 16.89
CA PHE A 113 0.04 16.57 16.54
C PHE A 113 -0.89 15.40 16.83
N PHE A 114 -1.08 14.53 15.85
CA PHE A 114 -1.68 13.21 16.03
C PHE A 114 -0.88 12.43 17.09
N ASN A 115 -1.58 11.91 18.10
CA ASN A 115 -1.00 11.27 19.27
C ASN A 115 0.11 12.11 19.95
N GLN A 116 0.06 13.44 19.84
CA GLN A 116 1.06 14.39 20.34
C GLN A 116 2.49 14.17 19.80
N ARG A 117 2.64 13.37 18.73
CA ARG A 117 3.92 12.87 18.22
C ARG A 117 4.12 13.11 16.73
N LEU A 118 3.08 12.96 15.92
CA LEU A 118 3.19 13.02 14.46
C LEU A 118 2.31 14.12 13.90
N ARG A 119 2.82 14.86 12.92
CA ARG A 119 2.01 15.81 12.15
C ARG A 119 2.50 15.78 10.72
N LEU A 120 1.58 15.50 9.79
CA LEU A 120 1.86 15.60 8.36
C LEU A 120 1.29 16.93 7.88
N GLU A 121 2.13 17.75 7.25
CA GLU A 121 1.70 18.99 6.63
C GLU A 121 1.88 18.92 5.12
N PRO A 122 0.98 19.56 4.33
CA PRO A 122 1.23 19.78 2.92
C PRO A 122 2.47 20.69 2.73
N GLY A 123 2.98 20.74 1.50
CA GLY A 123 4.06 21.64 1.13
C GLY A 123 3.79 23.09 1.54
N ASN A 124 4.85 23.84 1.80
CA ASN A 124 4.81 25.23 2.24
C ASN A 124 5.58 26.13 1.27
N ASP A 125 5.60 27.44 1.49
CA ASP A 125 6.29 28.40 0.61
C ASP A 125 7.79 28.13 0.41
N VAL A 126 8.40 27.36 1.33
CA VAL A 126 9.82 26.95 1.27
C VAL A 126 10.01 25.60 0.56
N THR A 127 8.98 24.75 0.57
CA THR A 127 8.97 23.39 0.02
C THR A 127 7.59 23.12 -0.60
N PRO A 128 7.24 23.81 -1.70
CA PRO A 128 5.89 23.74 -2.25
C PRO A 128 5.58 22.36 -2.83
N ASP A 129 6.62 21.67 -3.30
CA ASP A 129 6.50 20.42 -4.06
C ASP A 129 6.50 19.16 -3.18
N SER A 130 6.70 19.29 -1.86
CA SER A 130 6.75 18.11 -0.97
C SER A 130 6.13 18.35 0.40
N ALA A 131 5.34 17.36 0.83
CA ALA A 131 4.82 17.28 2.18
C ALA A 131 5.95 17.17 3.21
N ILE A 132 5.68 17.55 4.46
CA ILE A 132 6.63 17.43 5.57
C ILE A 132 5.99 16.64 6.70
N LEU A 133 6.67 15.57 7.12
CA LEU A 133 6.29 14.84 8.32
C LEU A 133 7.14 15.31 9.49
N TYR A 134 6.47 15.79 10.53
CA TYR A 134 7.05 16.20 11.80
C TYR A 134 6.92 15.07 12.81
N TYR A 135 8.05 14.67 13.38
CA TYR A 135 8.15 13.79 14.53
C TYR A 135 8.52 14.60 15.78
N ARG A 136 7.68 14.54 16.81
CA ARG A 136 7.85 15.26 18.08
C ARG A 136 8.26 14.31 19.19
N LEU A 137 9.44 14.57 19.74
CA LEU A 137 9.90 14.03 21.02
C LEU A 137 9.83 15.13 22.08
N GLN A 138 9.21 14.85 23.23
CA GLN A 138 9.08 15.81 24.31
C GLN A 138 9.38 15.17 25.65
N GLU A 139 10.30 15.78 26.39
CA GLU A 139 10.58 15.55 27.81
C GLU A 139 10.55 16.91 28.52
N TYR A 140 9.37 17.31 29.01
CA TYR A 140 9.14 18.66 29.51
C TYR A 140 10.23 19.10 30.53
N PRO A 141 10.84 20.28 30.37
CA PRO A 141 10.49 21.36 29.44
C PRO A 141 11.14 21.27 28.05
N LEU A 142 11.99 20.27 27.80
CA LEU A 142 12.78 20.12 26.58
C LEU A 142 12.08 19.27 25.53
N GLY A 143 12.34 19.54 24.27
CA GLY A 143 11.81 18.75 23.17
C GLY A 143 12.61 18.90 21.90
N VAL A 144 12.33 18.02 20.95
CA VAL A 144 12.94 18.03 19.62
C VAL A 144 11.86 17.72 18.59
N LEU A 145 11.85 18.49 17.50
CA LEU A 145 11.13 18.12 16.28
C LEU A 145 12.14 17.63 15.26
N ALA A 146 11.93 16.41 14.77
CA ALA A 146 12.64 15.84 13.64
C ALA A 146 11.73 15.86 12.42
N LEU A 147 12.20 16.45 11.33
CA LEU A 147 11.43 16.61 10.10
C LEU A 147 12.00 15.68 9.03
N THR A 148 11.10 15.02 8.30
CA THR A 148 11.42 14.27 7.09
C THR A 148 10.55 14.72 5.92
N ASP A 149 11.06 14.53 4.72
CA ASP A 149 10.37 14.88 3.48
C ASP A 149 9.36 13.79 3.12
N GLY A 150 8.15 14.18 2.73
CA GLY A 150 7.09 13.28 2.29
C GLY A 150 7.51 12.43 1.08
N SER A 151 8.43 12.91 0.24
CA SER A 151 9.02 12.14 -0.84
C SER A 151 9.76 10.88 -0.35
N THR A 152 10.31 10.90 0.86
CA THR A 152 10.93 9.71 1.49
C THR A 152 9.88 8.63 1.76
N LEU A 153 8.70 9.03 2.24
CA LEU A 153 7.59 8.13 2.49
C LEU A 153 6.93 7.66 1.19
N GLN A 154 6.85 8.53 0.18
CA GLN A 154 6.40 8.17 -1.16
C GLN A 154 7.32 7.13 -1.79
N ALA A 155 8.64 7.29 -1.66
CA ALA A 155 9.61 6.35 -2.19
C ALA A 155 9.45 4.94 -1.59
N VAL A 156 9.08 4.84 -0.30
CA VAL A 156 8.72 3.56 0.33
C VAL A 156 7.50 2.94 -0.36
N MET A 157 6.42 3.70 -0.53
CA MET A 157 5.20 3.21 -1.19
C MET A 157 5.44 2.81 -2.66
N GLN A 158 6.24 3.57 -3.39
CA GLN A 158 6.57 3.30 -4.80
C GLN A 158 7.59 2.17 -4.98
N GLY A 159 8.46 1.93 -3.99
CA GLY A 159 9.45 0.86 -4.01
C GLY A 159 8.84 -0.54 -3.88
N ILE A 160 7.61 -0.63 -3.38
CA ILE A 160 6.89 -1.89 -3.22
C ILE A 160 6.35 -2.33 -4.58
N LYS A 161 6.85 -3.45 -5.09
CA LYS A 161 6.47 -4.02 -6.40
C LYS A 161 5.01 -4.49 -6.51
N ALA A 162 4.23 -4.36 -5.45
CA ALA A 162 2.82 -4.70 -5.48
C ALA A 162 2.07 -3.66 -6.31
N ARG A 163 1.24 -4.10 -7.26
CA ARG A 163 0.36 -3.21 -8.05
C ARG A 163 -0.81 -2.61 -7.23
N THR A 164 -0.62 -2.42 -5.92
CA THR A 164 -1.65 -1.95 -4.99
C THR A 164 -1.43 -0.47 -4.72
N THR A 165 -2.52 0.27 -4.60
CA THR A 165 -2.48 1.68 -4.21
C THR A 165 -2.36 1.75 -2.70
N LEU A 166 -1.26 2.35 -2.22
CA LEU A 166 -0.97 2.54 -0.80
C LEU A 166 -1.20 3.99 -0.40
N VAL A 167 -1.70 4.20 0.82
CA VAL A 167 -1.91 5.52 1.44
C VAL A 167 -1.52 5.47 2.90
N LEU A 168 -0.74 6.44 3.36
CA LEU A 168 -0.41 6.60 4.77
C LEU A 168 -1.38 7.57 5.42
N GLN A 169 -1.87 7.26 6.62
CA GLN A 169 -2.77 8.11 7.40
C GLN A 169 -2.13 8.47 8.74
N PHE A 170 -2.03 9.77 9.02
CA PHE A 170 -1.57 10.35 10.27
C PHE A 170 -2.67 11.22 10.88
N GLY A 171 -3.51 10.64 11.74
CA GLY A 171 -4.73 11.31 12.19
C GLY A 171 -5.70 11.53 11.03
N ASP A 172 -6.04 12.79 10.76
CA ASP A 172 -6.95 13.18 9.67
C ASP A 172 -6.22 13.52 8.36
N ALA A 173 -4.88 13.47 8.36
CA ALA A 173 -4.05 13.74 7.20
C ALA A 173 -3.65 12.45 6.47
N PHE A 174 -3.77 12.47 5.14
CA PHE A 174 -3.44 11.35 4.27
C PHE A 174 -2.29 11.71 3.33
N LEU A 175 -1.30 10.84 3.18
CA LEU A 175 -0.25 10.95 2.17
C LEU A 175 -0.46 9.89 1.09
N TRP A 176 -0.66 10.36 -0.14
CA TRP A 176 -0.84 9.48 -1.30
C TRP A 176 0.49 9.15 -1.99
N HIS A 177 0.45 8.16 -2.89
CA HIS A 177 1.64 7.71 -3.63
C HIS A 177 2.20 8.74 -4.63
N ASP A 178 1.40 9.74 -5.03
CA ASP A 178 1.83 10.88 -5.84
C ASP A 178 2.40 12.03 -4.99
N GLY A 179 2.34 11.90 -3.67
CA GLY A 179 2.83 12.88 -2.72
C GLY A 179 1.87 13.96 -2.27
N ASN A 180 0.64 13.95 -2.80
CA ASN A 180 -0.38 14.87 -2.36
C ASN A 180 -0.82 14.55 -0.93
N VAL A 181 -0.97 15.60 -0.13
CA VAL A 181 -1.57 15.54 1.20
C VAL A 181 -3.00 16.01 1.10
N ILE A 182 -3.93 15.16 1.53
CA ILE A 182 -5.35 15.48 1.57
C ILE A 182 -5.79 15.41 3.03
N GLU A 183 -6.50 16.43 3.50
CA GLU A 183 -7.25 16.38 4.75
C GLU A 183 -8.69 15.94 4.44
N GLY A 184 -9.21 14.96 5.17
CA GLY A 184 -10.61 14.51 5.02
C GLY A 184 -10.76 13.08 4.50
N ASP A 185 -11.60 12.86 3.47
CA ASP A 185 -12.04 11.52 3.09
C ASP A 185 -10.95 10.67 2.42
N LEU A 186 -10.88 9.38 2.78
CA LEU A 186 -10.02 8.40 2.12
C LEU A 186 -10.28 8.40 0.60
N PRO A 187 -9.23 8.44 -0.25
CA PRO A 187 -9.35 8.14 -1.67
C PRO A 187 -9.95 6.75 -1.91
N ASP A 188 -10.66 6.57 -3.04
CA ASP A 188 -11.44 5.36 -3.38
C ASP A 188 -10.59 4.07 -3.39
N HIS A 189 -10.60 3.34 -2.27
CA HIS A 189 -10.09 1.97 -2.12
C HIS A 189 -11.22 0.94 -2.25
N SER A 190 -12.05 1.04 -3.27
CA SER A 190 -13.27 0.22 -3.41
C SER A 190 -13.05 -1.29 -3.58
N GLU A 191 -11.88 -1.74 -4.03
CA GLU A 191 -11.58 -3.17 -4.20
C GLU A 191 -10.45 -3.61 -3.27
N GLN A 192 -10.71 -4.66 -2.48
CA GLN A 192 -9.76 -5.28 -1.52
C GLN A 192 -9.10 -4.28 -0.56
N HIS A 193 -9.89 -3.36 0.00
CA HIS A 193 -9.40 -2.45 1.03
C HIS A 193 -8.92 -3.21 2.26
N MET A 194 -7.67 -2.98 2.63
CA MET A 194 -7.12 -3.39 3.91
C MET A 194 -6.53 -2.19 4.61
N ARG A 195 -6.71 -2.15 5.93
CA ARG A 195 -6.14 -1.13 6.81
C ARG A 195 -5.37 -1.82 7.93
N ALA A 196 -4.14 -1.39 8.15
CA ALA A 196 -3.34 -1.82 9.29
C ALA A 196 -2.77 -0.62 10.04
N LEU A 197 -2.54 -0.79 11.34
CA LEU A 197 -2.03 0.24 12.24
C LEU A 197 -0.60 -0.09 12.66
N SER A 198 0.29 0.89 12.65
CA SER A 198 1.58 0.77 13.32
C SER A 198 1.36 0.70 14.82
N VAL A 199 1.78 -0.41 15.43
CA VAL A 199 1.69 -0.62 16.89
C VAL A 199 2.53 0.41 17.65
N ARG A 200 3.64 0.87 17.06
CA ARG A 200 4.63 1.71 17.74
C ARG A 200 4.36 3.20 17.60
N TYR A 201 3.87 3.62 16.44
CA TYR A 201 3.68 5.04 16.11
C TYR A 201 2.21 5.42 15.89
N GLY A 202 1.30 4.45 15.76
CA GLY A 202 -0.14 4.65 15.72
C GLY A 202 -0.71 5.18 14.40
N TYR A 203 0.14 5.46 13.40
CA TYR A 203 -0.32 5.80 12.04
C TYR A 203 -0.93 4.57 11.37
N ALA A 204 -1.77 4.78 10.35
CA ALA A 204 -2.37 3.70 9.58
C ALA A 204 -1.81 3.64 8.16
N VAL A 205 -1.79 2.44 7.60
CA VAL A 205 -1.53 2.19 6.18
C VAL A 205 -2.81 1.61 5.59
N HIS A 206 -3.26 2.21 4.50
CA HIS A 206 -4.37 1.73 3.69
C HIS A 206 -3.80 1.16 2.40
N GLY A 207 -4.26 -0.01 2.01
CA GLY A 207 -3.92 -0.65 0.75
C GLY A 207 -5.18 -1.14 0.06
N GLY A 208 -5.18 -1.12 -1.27
CA GLY A 208 -6.27 -1.65 -2.07
C GLY A 208 -6.06 -1.41 -3.56
N TYR A 209 -7.11 -1.59 -4.33
CA TYR A 209 -7.12 -1.38 -5.78
C TYR A 209 -8.29 -0.45 -6.17
N PRO A 210 -8.13 0.34 -7.25
CA PRO A 210 -9.24 1.14 -7.79
C PRO A 210 -10.32 0.25 -8.42
N LYS A 211 -11.56 0.76 -8.55
CA LYS A 211 -12.67 0.05 -9.21
C LYS A 211 -12.27 -0.49 -10.59
N GLY A 212 -12.64 -1.73 -10.86
CA GLY A 212 -12.43 -2.39 -12.14
C GLY A 212 -11.02 -2.95 -12.33
N PHE A 213 -10.13 -2.83 -11.34
CA PHE A 213 -8.79 -3.42 -11.43
C PHE A 213 -8.88 -4.94 -11.52
N MET A 214 -9.76 -5.59 -10.73
CA MET A 214 -9.98 -7.03 -10.83
C MET A 214 -10.40 -7.43 -12.24
N TRP A 215 -11.33 -6.71 -12.88
CA TRP A 215 -11.81 -7.01 -14.24
C TRP A 215 -10.71 -6.83 -15.30
N LYS A 216 -9.85 -5.83 -15.12
CA LYS A 216 -8.70 -5.58 -15.99
C LYS A 216 -7.63 -6.67 -15.85
N GLU A 217 -7.35 -7.12 -14.63
CA GLU A 217 -6.40 -8.20 -14.39
C GLU A 217 -6.95 -9.55 -14.88
N LEU A 218 -8.26 -9.78 -14.72
CA LEU A 218 -8.96 -10.97 -15.23
C LEU A 218 -8.93 -11.05 -16.76
N THR A 219 -9.07 -9.92 -17.47
CA THR A 219 -9.00 -9.90 -18.94
C THR A 219 -7.57 -10.02 -19.47
N SER A 220 -6.62 -9.36 -18.81
CA SER A 220 -5.19 -9.43 -19.17
C SER A 220 -4.64 -10.84 -19.02
N ASN A 221 -4.91 -11.51 -17.90
CA ASN A 221 -4.44 -12.89 -17.66
C ASN A 221 -5.38 -13.93 -18.29
N GLY A 222 -6.67 -13.62 -18.43
CA GLY A 222 -7.67 -14.52 -19.02
C GLY A 222 -7.39 -14.82 -20.49
N LEU A 223 -6.83 -13.85 -21.24
CA LEU A 223 -6.43 -14.07 -22.64
C LEU A 223 -5.36 -15.17 -22.79
N ALA A 224 -4.49 -15.35 -21.80
CA ALA A 224 -3.44 -16.37 -21.84
C ALA A 224 -3.96 -17.79 -21.53
N ILE A 225 -5.03 -17.90 -20.74
CA ILE A 225 -5.60 -19.18 -20.28
C ILE A 225 -6.82 -19.61 -21.13
N LEU A 226 -7.44 -18.66 -21.85
CA LEU A 226 -8.53 -18.92 -22.80
C LEU A 226 -8.25 -20.04 -23.81
N PRO A 227 -7.05 -20.15 -24.43
CA PRO A 227 -6.76 -21.20 -25.40
C PRO A 227 -6.77 -22.61 -24.77
N SER A 228 -6.24 -22.75 -23.54
CA SER A 228 -6.20 -24.05 -22.86
C SER A 228 -7.59 -24.48 -22.38
N LEU A 229 -8.40 -23.54 -21.88
CA LEU A 229 -9.80 -23.77 -21.53
C LEU A 229 -10.64 -24.21 -22.75
N LEU A 230 -10.44 -23.55 -23.89
CA LEU A 230 -11.09 -23.93 -25.14
C LEU A 230 -10.65 -25.32 -25.60
N LEU A 231 -9.36 -25.65 -25.51
CA LEU A 231 -8.85 -26.97 -25.89
C LEU A 231 -9.47 -28.08 -25.02
N VAL A 232 -9.57 -27.89 -23.71
CA VAL A 232 -10.22 -28.83 -22.79
C VAL A 232 -11.72 -28.98 -23.12
N GLY A 233 -12.42 -27.89 -23.38
CA GLY A 233 -13.83 -27.90 -23.81
C GLY A 233 -14.06 -28.65 -25.12
N VAL A 234 -13.19 -28.43 -26.12
CA VAL A 234 -13.24 -29.14 -27.41
C VAL A 234 -12.94 -30.63 -27.22
N MET A 235 -11.93 -30.98 -26.43
CA MET A 235 -11.55 -32.38 -26.19
C MET A 235 -12.63 -33.16 -25.44
N THR A 236 -13.25 -32.56 -24.42
CA THR A 236 -14.37 -33.18 -23.69
C THR A 236 -15.61 -33.35 -24.57
N SER A 237 -15.96 -32.35 -25.38
CA SER A 237 -17.06 -32.43 -26.34
C SER A 237 -16.82 -33.52 -27.41
N ALA A 238 -15.60 -33.61 -27.95
CA ALA A 238 -15.21 -34.62 -28.91
C ALA A 238 -15.26 -36.05 -28.33
N ALA A 239 -14.82 -36.23 -27.07
CA ALA A 239 -14.89 -37.52 -26.40
C ALA A 239 -16.33 -37.98 -26.18
N VAL A 240 -17.22 -37.10 -25.72
CA VAL A 240 -18.64 -37.41 -25.52
C VAL A 240 -19.31 -37.74 -26.86
N TYR A 241 -19.06 -36.94 -27.91
CA TYR A 241 -19.55 -37.22 -29.25
C TYR A 241 -19.11 -38.61 -29.74
N TRP A 242 -17.83 -38.97 -29.53
CA TRP A 242 -17.29 -40.26 -29.94
C TRP A 242 -17.96 -41.43 -29.21
N THR A 243 -18.21 -41.31 -27.90
CA THR A 243 -18.88 -42.36 -27.11
C THR A 243 -20.33 -42.59 -27.54
N LEU A 244 -21.08 -41.51 -27.81
CA LEU A 244 -22.45 -41.59 -28.32
C LEU A 244 -22.52 -42.18 -29.74
N PHE A 245 -21.58 -41.82 -30.63
CA PHE A 245 -21.56 -42.34 -32.00
C PHE A 245 -21.08 -43.80 -32.08
N ARG A 246 -20.19 -44.25 -31.18
CA ARG A 246 -19.83 -45.67 -31.05
C ARG A 246 -21.01 -46.52 -30.58
N GLY A 247 -21.78 -46.05 -29.59
CA GLY A 247 -22.96 -46.76 -29.10
C GLY A 247 -24.05 -46.96 -30.16
N ARG A 248 -24.17 -46.06 -31.15
CA ARG A 248 -25.09 -46.25 -32.30
C ARG A 248 -24.64 -47.29 -33.31
N ARG A 249 -23.34 -47.63 -33.40
CA ARG A 249 -22.84 -48.65 -34.34
C ARG A 249 -23.12 -50.08 -33.88
N GLU A 250 -23.41 -50.31 -32.61
CA GLU A 250 -23.68 -51.64 -32.05
C GLU A 250 -25.16 -52.08 -32.11
N TYR A 251 -26.09 -51.19 -32.47
CA TYR A 251 -27.51 -51.54 -32.67
C TYR A 251 -27.84 -51.72 -34.15
N GLN A 252 -27.28 -52.75 -34.79
CA GLN A 252 -27.85 -53.35 -36.00
C GLN A 252 -28.68 -54.57 -35.58
N PRO A 253 -30.03 -54.52 -35.58
CA PRO A 253 -30.81 -55.73 -35.41
C PRO A 253 -30.55 -56.62 -36.63
N LYS A 254 -29.94 -57.79 -36.42
CA LYS A 254 -29.91 -58.86 -37.42
C LYS A 254 -31.34 -59.16 -37.83
N ARG A 255 -31.74 -58.71 -39.02
CA ARG A 255 -32.95 -59.16 -39.70
C ARG A 255 -32.72 -60.63 -40.07
N SER A 256 -33.24 -61.56 -39.26
CA SER A 256 -33.29 -62.97 -39.61
C SER A 256 -34.24 -63.15 -40.79
N GLN A 257 -33.67 -63.60 -41.92
CA GLN A 257 -34.40 -64.36 -42.93
C GLN A 257 -34.86 -65.69 -42.31
N GLY A 258 -36.08 -66.12 -42.64
CA GLY A 258 -36.68 -67.38 -42.21
C GLY A 258 -38.16 -67.23 -42.01
#